data_AF-A0A9D3RYN3-F1
#
_entry.id   AF-A0A9D3RYN3-F1
#
_cell.length_a   1.000
_cell.length_b   1.000
_cell.length_c   1.000
_cell.angle_alpha   90.00
_cell.angle_beta   90.00
_cell.angle_gamma   90.00
#
_symmetry.space_group_name_H-M   'P 1'
#
loop_
_entity.id
_entity.type
_entity.pdbx_description
1 polymer ?
#
loop_
_entity_poly.entity_id
_entity_poly.type
_entity_poly.pdbx_seq_one_letter_code
_entity_poly.pdbx_strand_id
1 'polypeptide(L)'
;MCLPKLSVHFKSWNALHVHLNRVHANQSTQELLALSTFSCQLCSCNNLSTEKDFFGHISTHLKNNETVNCVFEGCNFQTNVYGTFQTHRNRKHNPHTLTDFKRGVVTTTEVSQQSCSNFDEGTSSQVDAAMETDSGDAGANNNLHKVVVQNFAASLLKLEHITNVPGKSVDEFLGKLHYMLSSATLPLSINILADVLCKHGLSPDKSVLPELTSALFTSNPIMKAIGKGGSLSTTYLRQQYYKESFNIDEPVECILNARENKTFQYVPVLKLLRNLLDRRDVVDKIVDNHRVQQSSRLMSHLNTYRSFEDGASFLKNNFLSGSELRILLTFYVDDFE
;
A
#
# COMPACT_ATOMS: atom_id res chain seq x y z
N MET A 1 -4.07 -41.12 4.52
CA MET A 1 -4.71 -39.83 4.86
C MET A 1 -4.19 -38.80 3.86
N CYS A 2 -5.02 -38.41 2.90
CA CYS A 2 -4.61 -37.60 1.75
C CYS A 2 -4.67 -36.11 2.10
N LEU A 3 -3.52 -35.43 2.08
CA LEU A 3 -3.45 -33.97 2.06
C LEU A 3 -3.81 -33.47 0.65
N PRO A 4 -4.74 -32.53 0.48
CA PRO A 4 -4.96 -31.93 -0.83
C PRO A 4 -3.84 -30.92 -1.13
N LYS A 5 -3.00 -31.26 -2.11
CA LYS A 5 -2.15 -30.32 -2.84
C LYS A 5 -3.04 -29.29 -3.53
N LEU A 6 -2.90 -28.01 -3.18
CA LEU A 6 -3.35 -26.89 -4.00
C LEU A 6 -2.15 -26.01 -4.32
N SER A 7 -1.61 -26.15 -5.53
CA SER A 7 -0.64 -25.19 -6.08
C SER A 7 -1.42 -23.98 -6.61
N VAL A 8 -1.41 -22.87 -5.87
CA VAL A 8 -2.04 -21.61 -6.32
C VAL A 8 -0.94 -20.60 -6.63
N HIS A 9 -0.93 -20.10 -7.86
CA HIS A 9 -0.04 -19.01 -8.29
C HIS A 9 -0.75 -17.66 -8.13
N PHE A 10 -0.13 -16.71 -7.43
CA PHE A 10 -0.68 -15.36 -7.20
C PHE A 10 0.06 -14.32 -8.04
N LYS A 11 -0.71 -13.44 -8.71
CA LYS A 11 -0.17 -12.36 -9.56
C LYS A 11 0.17 -11.07 -8.79
N SER A 12 -0.17 -10.99 -7.50
CA SER A 12 0.17 -9.83 -6.65
C SER A 12 0.34 -10.23 -5.18
N TRP A 13 1.19 -9.49 -4.47
CA TRP A 13 1.45 -9.68 -3.05
C TRP A 13 0.18 -9.57 -2.20
N ASN A 14 -0.73 -8.66 -2.53
CA ASN A 14 -2.03 -8.53 -1.86
C ASN A 14 -2.90 -9.78 -2.00
N ALA A 15 -2.89 -10.45 -3.16
CA ALA A 15 -3.66 -11.67 -3.35
C ALA A 15 -3.13 -12.84 -2.51
N LEU A 16 -1.80 -12.94 -2.37
CA LEU A 16 -1.15 -13.89 -1.47
C LEU A 16 -1.45 -13.56 0.00
N HIS A 17 -1.34 -12.30 0.41
CA HIS A 17 -1.64 -11.88 1.78
C HIS A 17 -3.08 -12.17 2.19
N VAL A 18 -4.02 -11.90 1.28
CA VAL A 18 -5.44 -12.20 1.46
C VAL A 18 -5.66 -13.71 1.55
N HIS A 19 -4.97 -14.52 0.76
CA HIS A 19 -5.04 -15.98 0.86
C HIS A 19 -4.48 -16.50 2.19
N LEU A 20 -3.30 -16.03 2.62
CA LEU A 20 -2.69 -16.42 3.88
C LEU A 20 -3.57 -16.05 5.08
N ASN A 21 -4.13 -14.83 5.08
CA ASN A 21 -5.07 -14.40 6.12
C ASN A 21 -6.43 -15.10 6.06
N ARG A 22 -6.86 -15.65 4.92
CA ARG A 22 -8.16 -16.32 4.79
C ARG A 22 -8.10 -17.82 5.04
N VAL A 23 -7.02 -18.49 4.62
CA VAL A 23 -6.92 -19.96 4.65
C VAL A 23 -6.14 -20.43 5.85
N HIS A 24 -5.13 -19.68 6.29
CA HIS A 24 -4.25 -20.11 7.38
C HIS A 24 -4.52 -19.38 8.70
N ALA A 25 -5.07 -18.16 8.69
CA ALA A 25 -5.46 -17.49 9.96
C ALA A 25 -6.72 -18.10 10.61
N ASN A 26 -7.57 -18.78 9.82
CA ASN A 26 -8.82 -19.39 10.31
C ASN A 26 -8.65 -20.77 10.96
N GLN A 27 -7.42 -21.28 11.13
CA GLN A 27 -7.17 -22.50 11.91
C GLN A 27 -6.86 -22.23 13.39
N SER A 28 -6.69 -20.98 13.81
CA SER A 28 -6.32 -20.66 15.19
C SER A 28 -6.93 -19.35 15.65
N THR A 29 -8.26 -19.29 15.78
CA THR A 29 -8.98 -18.59 16.88
C THR A 29 -10.49 -18.64 16.62
N GLN A 30 -11.19 -19.48 17.39
CA GLN A 30 -12.63 -19.37 17.60
C GLN A 30 -12.88 -18.23 18.59
N GLU A 31 -13.26 -17.06 18.12
CA GLU A 31 -14.02 -16.10 18.92
C GLU A 31 -15.21 -15.57 18.10
N LEU A 32 -16.41 -15.77 18.66
CA LEU A 32 -17.70 -15.35 18.11
C LEU A 32 -17.76 -13.82 17.93
N LEU A 33 -17.76 -13.35 16.69
CA LEU A 33 -18.27 -12.02 16.35
C LEU A 33 -19.22 -12.16 15.16
N ALA A 34 -20.41 -11.56 15.30
CA ALA A 34 -21.50 -11.62 14.32
C ALA A 34 -20.99 -11.30 12.89
N LEU A 35 -21.08 -12.28 11.99
CA LEU A 35 -20.73 -12.10 10.59
C LEU A 35 -21.76 -11.18 9.93
N SER A 36 -21.40 -9.89 9.80
CA SER A 36 -22.18 -8.90 9.06
C SER A 36 -21.67 -8.82 7.63
N THR A 37 -22.55 -9.01 6.64
CA THR A 37 -22.19 -8.88 5.22
C THR A 37 -22.89 -7.69 4.59
N PHE A 38 -22.17 -6.95 3.76
CA PHE A 38 -22.66 -5.79 3.04
C PHE A 38 -23.04 -6.16 1.59
N SER A 39 -24.17 -5.62 1.12
CA SER A 39 -24.68 -5.83 -0.24
C SER A 39 -24.87 -4.52 -0.99
N CYS A 40 -24.35 -4.48 -2.22
CA CYS A 40 -24.51 -3.34 -3.12
C CYS A 40 -25.90 -3.35 -3.75
N GLN A 41 -26.55 -2.18 -3.81
CA GLN A 41 -27.87 -2.02 -4.43
C GLN A 41 -27.78 -1.65 -5.93
N LEU A 42 -26.57 -1.44 -6.45
CA LEU A 42 -26.33 -1.03 -7.84
C LEU A 42 -25.86 -2.20 -8.73
N CYS A 43 -25.38 -3.30 -8.13
CA CYS A 43 -24.93 -4.47 -8.87
C CYS A 43 -25.07 -5.75 -8.04
N SER A 44 -24.75 -6.91 -8.61
CA SER A 44 -24.87 -8.23 -7.98
C SER A 44 -23.81 -8.53 -6.90
N CYS A 45 -23.13 -7.51 -6.35
CA CYS A 45 -22.09 -7.68 -5.34
C CYS A 45 -22.69 -7.75 -3.93
N ASN A 46 -22.82 -8.97 -3.38
CA ASN A 46 -23.66 -9.21 -2.19
C ASN A 46 -22.90 -9.79 -0.97
N ASN A 47 -21.57 -9.83 -0.99
CA ASN A 47 -20.75 -10.52 0.03
C ASN A 47 -19.52 -9.70 0.45
N LEU A 48 -19.71 -8.41 0.74
CA LEU A 48 -18.63 -7.55 1.21
C LEU A 48 -18.49 -7.67 2.72
N SER A 49 -17.33 -8.12 3.21
CA SER A 49 -17.13 -8.50 4.61
C SER A 49 -16.94 -7.33 5.57
N THR A 50 -16.58 -6.15 5.06
CA THR A 50 -16.33 -4.98 5.89
C THR A 50 -16.94 -3.72 5.28
N GLU A 51 -17.22 -2.73 6.14
CA GLU A 51 -17.68 -1.41 5.71
C GLU A 51 -16.67 -0.73 4.76
N LYS A 52 -15.37 -0.94 5.01
CA LYS A 52 -14.29 -0.42 4.17
C LYS A 52 -14.34 -1.02 2.76
N ASP A 53 -14.59 -2.33 2.66
CA ASP A 53 -14.73 -3.01 1.36
C ASP A 53 -15.99 -2.53 0.63
N PHE A 54 -17.09 -2.33 1.36
CA PHE A 54 -18.32 -1.77 0.82
C PHE A 54 -18.13 -0.38 0.21
N PHE A 55 -17.53 0.56 0.95
CA PHE A 55 -17.29 1.90 0.41
C PHE A 55 -16.18 1.94 -0.65
N GLY A 56 -15.20 1.04 -0.57
CA GLY A 56 -14.24 0.82 -1.65
C GLY A 56 -14.93 0.40 -2.95
N HIS A 57 -15.92 -0.47 -2.86
CA HIS A 57 -16.76 -0.89 -3.98
C HIS A 57 -17.68 0.23 -4.49
N ILE A 58 -18.36 0.99 -3.61
CA ILE A 58 -19.15 2.16 -4.04
C ILE A 58 -18.28 3.19 -4.79
N SER A 59 -17.01 3.31 -4.40
CA SER A 59 -16.06 4.18 -5.10
C SER A 59 -15.79 3.76 -6.53
N THR A 60 -15.95 2.48 -6.89
CA THR A 60 -15.78 2.02 -8.29
C THR A 60 -16.94 2.47 -9.15
N HIS A 61 -18.17 2.45 -8.64
CA HIS A 61 -19.35 3.00 -9.34
C HIS A 61 -19.19 4.49 -9.63
N LEU A 62 -18.74 5.28 -8.64
CA LEU A 62 -18.50 6.72 -8.80
C LEU A 62 -17.37 7.03 -9.80
N LYS A 63 -16.36 6.16 -9.90
CA LYS A 63 -15.29 6.29 -10.91
C LYS A 63 -15.77 5.98 -12.33
N ASN A 64 -16.80 5.15 -12.46
CA ASN A 64 -17.46 4.86 -13.73
C ASN A 64 -18.53 5.91 -14.09
N ASN A 65 -18.61 7.03 -13.35
CA ASN A 65 -19.64 8.07 -13.48
C ASN A 65 -21.09 7.58 -13.28
N GLU A 66 -21.26 6.47 -12.56
CA GLU A 66 -22.59 5.97 -12.20
C GLU A 66 -23.15 6.78 -11.02
N THR A 67 -24.44 7.08 -11.06
CA THR A 67 -25.11 7.80 -9.98
C THR A 67 -25.34 6.88 -8.79
N VAL A 68 -24.73 7.22 -7.66
CA VAL A 68 -24.88 6.49 -6.40
C VAL A 68 -25.82 7.24 -5.47
N ASN A 69 -26.83 6.52 -4.96
CA ASN A 69 -27.70 6.99 -3.89
C ASN A 69 -27.02 6.80 -2.53
N CYS A 70 -27.26 7.72 -1.60
CA CYS A 70 -26.79 7.59 -0.23
C CYS A 70 -27.34 6.31 0.41
N VAL A 71 -26.45 5.58 1.07
CA VAL A 71 -26.70 4.24 1.63
C VAL A 71 -27.27 4.28 3.06
N PHE A 72 -27.38 5.47 3.65
CA PHE A 72 -27.89 5.68 5.01
C PHE A 72 -29.41 5.88 5.01
N GLU A 73 -30.09 5.27 5.99
CA GLU A 73 -31.53 5.34 6.15
C GLU A 73 -31.99 6.80 6.33
N GLY A 74 -33.10 7.18 5.68
CA GLY A 74 -33.60 8.56 5.71
C GLY A 74 -32.80 9.58 4.89
N CYS A 75 -31.75 9.17 4.15
CA CYS A 75 -31.00 10.07 3.27
C CYS A 75 -31.36 9.91 1.79
N ASN A 76 -31.80 11.01 1.16
CA ASN A 76 -32.17 11.08 -0.26
C ASN A 76 -31.09 11.73 -1.15
N PHE A 77 -29.87 11.91 -0.62
CA PHE A 77 -28.77 12.46 -1.38
C PHE A 77 -28.31 11.47 -2.46
N GLN A 78 -28.01 11.95 -3.66
CA GLN A 78 -27.43 11.17 -4.74
C GLN A 78 -26.36 11.97 -5.47
N THR A 79 -25.33 11.30 -5.97
CA THR A 79 -24.28 11.94 -6.76
C THR A 79 -23.57 10.93 -7.64
N ASN A 80 -23.00 11.39 -8.75
CA ASN A 80 -22.08 10.64 -9.59
C ASN A 80 -20.61 11.06 -9.38
N VAL A 81 -20.33 11.97 -8.43
CA VAL A 81 -18.99 12.51 -8.16
C VAL A 81 -18.44 11.96 -6.85
N TYR A 82 -17.29 11.28 -6.93
CA TYR A 82 -16.61 10.66 -5.78
C TYR A 82 -16.36 11.62 -4.61
N GLY A 83 -15.74 12.78 -4.87
CA GLY A 83 -15.41 13.75 -3.83
C GLY A 83 -16.64 14.31 -3.11
N THR A 84 -17.75 14.46 -3.84
CA THR A 84 -19.02 14.94 -3.29
C THR A 84 -19.65 13.88 -2.38
N PHE A 85 -19.64 12.61 -2.78
CA PHE A 85 -20.13 11.50 -1.98
C PHE A 85 -19.34 11.35 -0.67
N GLN A 86 -18.01 11.38 -0.77
CA GLN A 86 -17.10 11.29 0.38
C GLN A 86 -17.32 12.44 1.38
N THR A 87 -17.44 13.67 0.87
CA THR A 87 -17.70 14.86 1.69
C THR A 87 -19.07 14.80 2.35
N HIS A 88 -20.10 14.38 1.60
CA HIS A 88 -21.46 14.20 2.13
C HIS A 88 -21.48 13.21 3.28
N ARG A 89 -20.90 12.02 3.08
CA ARG A 89 -20.81 10.97 4.11
C ARG A 89 -20.16 11.50 5.39
N ASN A 90 -18.99 12.13 5.27
CA ASN A 90 -18.24 12.60 6.43
C ASN A 90 -18.95 13.74 7.19
N ARG A 91 -19.72 14.58 6.51
CA ARG A 91 -20.39 15.74 7.15
C ARG A 91 -21.78 15.42 7.71
N LYS A 92 -22.46 14.40 7.17
CA LYS A 92 -23.86 14.12 7.51
C LYS A 92 -24.05 12.81 8.27
N HIS A 93 -23.11 11.88 8.16
CA HIS A 93 -23.26 10.52 8.69
C HIS A 93 -22.05 10.07 9.52
N ASN A 94 -21.14 10.96 9.91
CA ASN A 94 -20.05 10.62 10.84
C ASN A 94 -20.33 11.27 12.21
N PRO A 95 -20.43 10.51 13.31
CA PRO A 95 -20.32 9.04 13.41
C PRO A 95 -21.62 8.30 13.02
N HIS A 96 -21.49 7.07 12.51
CA HIS A 96 -22.60 6.14 12.24
C HIS A 96 -22.31 4.73 12.77
N THR A 97 -23.35 3.92 12.84
CA THR A 97 -23.38 2.53 13.29
C THR A 97 -24.01 1.63 12.22
N LEU A 98 -23.95 0.30 12.41
CA LEU A 98 -24.51 -0.67 11.45
C LEU A 98 -26.04 -0.57 11.28
N THR A 99 -26.75 0.03 12.24
CA THR A 99 -28.21 0.22 12.18
C THR A 99 -28.63 1.43 11.35
N ASP A 100 -27.69 2.31 10.99
CA ASP A 100 -27.97 3.55 10.25
C ASP A 100 -28.01 3.35 8.73
N PHE A 101 -27.71 2.13 8.26
CA PHE A 101 -27.76 1.77 6.84
C PHE A 101 -29.18 1.44 6.38
N LYS A 102 -29.46 1.70 5.09
CA LYS A 102 -30.71 1.30 4.46
C LYS A 102 -30.93 -0.20 4.54
N ARG A 103 -32.19 -0.60 4.67
CA ARG A 103 -32.60 -2.03 4.62
C ARG A 103 -32.05 -2.70 3.36
N GLY A 104 -31.41 -3.85 3.54
CA GLY A 104 -30.78 -4.62 2.45
C GLY A 104 -29.31 -4.28 2.19
N VAL A 105 -28.75 -3.22 2.79
CA VAL A 105 -27.31 -2.90 2.69
C VAL A 105 -26.47 -3.73 3.66
N VAL A 106 -26.97 -4.04 4.85
CA VAL A 106 -26.30 -4.87 5.87
C VAL A 106 -27.19 -6.08 6.19
N THR A 107 -26.60 -7.28 6.20
CA THR A 107 -27.24 -8.51 6.67
C THR A 107 -26.44 -9.07 7.85
N THR A 108 -27.08 -9.21 9.00
CA THR A 108 -26.51 -9.83 10.22
C THR A 108 -27.08 -11.24 10.37
N THR A 109 -26.23 -12.25 10.36
CA THR A 109 -26.68 -13.64 10.58
C THR A 109 -26.48 -14.01 12.05
N GLU A 110 -27.56 -14.18 12.81
CA GLU A 110 -27.50 -14.75 14.15
C GLU A 110 -27.40 -16.27 14.04
N VAL A 111 -26.26 -16.85 14.44
CA VAL A 111 -26.08 -18.31 14.47
C VAL A 111 -26.64 -18.83 15.79
N SER A 112 -27.82 -19.46 15.73
CA SER A 112 -28.39 -20.23 16.83
C SER A 112 -27.53 -21.49 17.08
N GLN A 113 -27.00 -21.62 18.30
CA GLN A 113 -26.20 -22.78 18.71
C GLN A 113 -27.09 -24.02 18.84
N GLN A 114 -26.94 -24.96 17.91
CA GLN A 114 -27.45 -26.32 18.08
C GLN A 114 -26.30 -27.24 18.50
N SER A 115 -26.43 -27.76 19.71
CA SER A 115 -25.52 -28.68 20.39
C SER A 115 -25.48 -30.05 19.72
N CYS A 116 -24.27 -30.60 19.58
CA CYS A 116 -24.06 -32.03 19.38
C CYS A 116 -22.89 -32.51 20.23
N SER A 117 -23.23 -33.44 21.12
CA SER A 117 -22.42 -34.08 22.15
C SER A 117 -21.67 -35.31 21.63
N ASN A 118 -20.49 -35.52 22.23
CA ASN A 118 -19.77 -36.78 22.52
C ASN A 118 -19.35 -37.70 21.36
N PHE A 119 -18.05 -38.01 21.29
CA PHE A 119 -17.52 -39.38 21.32
C PHE A 119 -16.04 -39.40 21.79
N ASP A 120 -15.68 -40.55 22.38
CA ASP A 120 -14.61 -40.88 23.33
C ASP A 120 -13.14 -40.85 22.87
N GLU A 121 -12.30 -40.52 23.86
CA GLU A 121 -11.14 -41.22 24.44
C GLU A 121 -10.20 -42.12 23.59
N GLY A 122 -8.89 -41.87 23.76
CA GLY A 122 -7.88 -42.93 23.85
C GLY A 122 -6.76 -42.96 22.81
N THR A 123 -5.57 -42.44 23.15
CA THR A 123 -4.31 -43.22 23.30
C THR A 123 -3.06 -42.35 23.13
N SER A 124 -2.29 -42.31 24.22
CA SER A 124 -0.91 -41.81 24.37
C SER A 124 0.10 -42.53 23.47
N SER A 125 1.08 -41.81 22.92
CA SER A 125 2.46 -42.28 22.94
C SER A 125 3.46 -41.14 22.72
N GLN A 126 4.24 -40.86 23.76
CA GLN A 126 5.49 -40.10 23.71
C GLN A 126 6.55 -40.90 22.94
N VAL A 127 7.35 -40.22 22.12
CA VAL A 127 8.75 -40.58 21.86
C VAL A 127 9.56 -39.28 21.65
N ASP A 128 10.46 -39.03 22.59
CA ASP A 128 11.54 -38.05 22.49
C ASP A 128 12.56 -38.50 21.44
N ALA A 129 12.98 -37.58 20.57
CA ALA A 129 14.27 -37.64 19.90
C ALA A 129 14.77 -36.22 19.63
N ALA A 130 15.77 -35.79 20.40
CA ALA A 130 16.57 -34.61 20.11
C ALA A 130 17.51 -34.90 18.93
N MET A 131 17.68 -33.93 18.01
CA MET A 131 18.99 -33.38 17.56
C MET A 131 18.83 -32.57 16.26
N GLU A 132 19.29 -31.32 16.35
CA GLU A 132 19.82 -30.41 15.31
C GLU A 132 18.91 -29.72 14.26
N THR A 133 18.68 -28.44 14.55
CA THR A 133 18.94 -27.25 13.71
C THR A 133 18.67 -27.33 12.20
N ASP A 134 17.64 -26.61 11.74
CA ASP A 134 17.81 -25.80 10.53
C ASP A 134 17.05 -24.46 10.65
N SER A 135 17.85 -23.40 10.61
CA SER A 135 17.49 -22.00 10.60
C SER A 135 16.86 -21.61 9.25
N GLY A 136 15.61 -22.02 9.01
CA GLY A 136 14.87 -21.70 7.78
C GLY A 136 14.17 -20.33 7.74
N ASP A 137 14.10 -19.60 8.86
CA ASP A 137 13.20 -18.43 8.99
C ASP A 137 13.88 -17.06 8.74
N ALA A 138 15.22 -16.97 8.82
CA ALA A 138 15.94 -15.70 8.68
C ALA A 138 15.83 -15.08 7.26
N GLY A 139 15.66 -15.91 6.22
CA GLY A 139 15.57 -15.46 4.83
C GLY A 139 14.25 -14.80 4.46
N ALA A 140 13.14 -15.23 5.07
CA ALA A 140 11.81 -14.65 4.83
C ALA A 140 11.65 -13.32 5.56
N ASN A 141 12.11 -13.24 6.81
CA ASN A 141 12.00 -12.04 7.63
C ASN A 141 12.89 -10.89 7.11
N ASN A 142 14.12 -11.20 6.67
CA ASN A 142 15.02 -10.20 6.07
C ASN A 142 14.44 -9.58 4.78
N ASN A 143 13.70 -10.37 3.99
CA ASN A 143 13.00 -9.84 2.81
C ASN A 143 11.87 -8.89 3.21
N LEU A 144 11.08 -9.23 4.23
CA LEU A 144 10.02 -8.35 4.72
C LEU A 144 10.56 -7.03 5.26
N HIS A 145 11.64 -7.06 6.06
CA HIS A 145 12.35 -5.87 6.52
C HIS A 145 12.73 -4.94 5.37
N LYS A 146 13.37 -5.51 4.33
CA LYS A 146 13.79 -4.74 3.16
C LYS A 146 12.59 -4.11 2.44
N VAL A 147 11.51 -4.85 2.24
CA VAL A 147 10.29 -4.34 1.58
C VAL A 147 9.65 -3.20 2.37
N VAL A 148 9.59 -3.31 3.71
CA VAL A 148 9.03 -2.24 4.57
C VAL A 148 9.88 -0.96 4.46
N VAL A 149 11.20 -1.08 4.59
CA VAL A 149 12.10 0.09 4.49
C VAL A 149 12.05 0.69 3.09
N GLN A 150 12.03 -0.13 2.03
CA GLN A 150 11.99 0.36 0.65
C GLN A 150 10.67 1.09 0.36
N ASN A 151 9.54 0.60 0.85
CA ASN A 151 8.25 1.30 0.69
C ASN A 151 8.20 2.63 1.45
N PHE A 152 8.78 2.66 2.66
CA PHE A 152 8.89 3.90 3.43
C PHE A 152 9.81 4.91 2.72
N ALA A 153 10.97 4.46 2.23
CA ALA A 153 11.89 5.28 1.44
C ALA A 153 11.24 5.81 0.15
N ALA A 154 10.44 5.00 -0.55
CA ALA A 154 9.71 5.46 -1.74
C ALA A 154 8.69 6.56 -1.41
N SER A 155 8.12 6.54 -0.20
CA SER A 155 7.20 7.58 0.26
C SER A 155 7.94 8.88 0.58
N LEU A 156 9.12 8.80 1.21
CA LEU A 156 9.99 9.95 1.46
C LEU A 156 10.51 10.56 0.15
N LEU A 157 10.94 9.73 -0.80
CA LEU A 157 11.39 10.18 -2.12
C LEU A 157 10.32 11.02 -2.81
N LYS A 158 9.06 10.56 -2.80
CA LYS A 158 7.93 11.32 -3.36
C LYS A 158 7.69 12.63 -2.61
N LEU A 159 7.79 12.60 -1.28
CA LEU A 159 7.61 13.80 -0.46
C LEU A 159 8.65 14.87 -0.81
N GLU A 160 9.90 14.46 -1.00
CA GLU A 160 11.01 15.37 -1.31
C GLU A 160 10.98 15.87 -2.77
N HIS A 161 10.70 15.00 -3.74
CA HIS A 161 10.91 15.32 -5.17
C HIS A 161 9.64 15.51 -6.00
N ILE A 162 8.46 15.14 -5.48
CA ILE A 162 7.16 15.39 -6.16
C ILE A 162 6.41 16.51 -5.46
N THR A 163 6.42 16.52 -4.12
CA THR A 163 5.78 17.58 -3.33
C THR A 163 6.75 18.67 -2.87
N ASN A 164 8.01 18.60 -3.31
CA ASN A 164 9.05 19.62 -3.08
C ASN A 164 9.24 19.99 -1.60
N VAL A 165 9.12 19.01 -0.70
CA VAL A 165 9.39 19.25 0.73
C VAL A 165 10.91 19.29 0.94
N PRO A 166 11.47 20.37 1.54
CA PRO A 166 12.91 20.45 1.77
C PRO A 166 13.42 19.30 2.63
N GLY A 167 14.58 18.73 2.26
CA GLY A 167 15.18 17.59 2.99
C GLY A 167 15.40 17.87 4.48
N LYS A 168 15.71 19.12 4.86
CA LYS A 168 15.81 19.55 6.26
C LYS A 168 14.48 19.43 7.02
N SER A 169 13.36 19.75 6.39
CA SER A 169 12.03 19.59 6.97
C SER A 169 11.68 18.11 7.15
N VAL A 170 12.09 17.27 6.20
CA VAL A 170 11.96 15.81 6.33
C VAL A 170 12.83 15.28 7.46
N ASP A 171 14.08 15.75 7.61
CA ASP A 171 14.97 15.37 8.71
C ASP A 171 14.34 15.71 10.09
N GLU A 172 13.78 16.90 10.24
CA GLU A 172 13.09 17.31 11.47
C GLU A 172 11.87 16.43 11.76
N PHE A 173 11.06 16.16 10.73
CA PHE A 173 9.91 15.27 10.84
C PHE A 173 10.31 13.87 11.26
N LEU A 174 11.34 13.28 10.62
CA LEU A 174 11.82 11.94 10.95
C LEU A 174 12.42 11.87 12.35
N GLY A 175 13.11 12.93 12.81
CA GLY A 175 13.58 13.02 14.18
C GLY A 175 12.44 12.99 15.20
N LYS A 176 11.37 13.77 14.96
CA LYS A 176 10.16 13.76 15.79
C LYS A 176 9.46 12.39 15.76
N LEU A 177 9.33 11.79 14.59
CA LEU A 177 8.74 10.47 14.41
C LEU A 177 9.54 9.40 15.17
N HIS A 178 10.87 9.41 15.07
CA HIS A 178 11.74 8.50 15.81
C HIS A 178 11.56 8.66 17.33
N TYR A 179 11.51 9.89 17.84
CA TYR A 179 11.24 10.14 19.27
C TYR A 179 9.88 9.59 19.71
N MET A 180 8.83 9.81 18.91
CA MET A 180 7.48 9.30 19.20
C MET A 180 7.44 7.77 19.25
N LEU A 181 8.07 7.12 18.28
CA LEU A 181 8.09 5.66 18.15
C LEU A 181 9.09 4.96 19.10
N SER A 182 9.94 5.71 19.82
CA SER A 182 10.83 5.18 20.86
C SER A 182 10.47 5.75 22.24
N SER A 183 11.13 6.85 22.64
CA SER A 183 11.14 7.34 24.01
C SER A 183 9.76 7.76 24.51
N ALA A 184 8.94 8.38 23.67
CA ALA A 184 7.62 8.89 24.10
C ALA A 184 6.62 7.76 24.38
N THR A 185 6.70 6.65 23.63
CA THR A 185 5.77 5.52 23.75
C THR A 185 6.29 4.40 24.63
N LEU A 186 7.55 4.47 25.07
CA LEU A 186 8.18 3.46 25.92
C LEU A 186 7.38 3.17 27.22
N PRO A 187 6.98 4.16 28.04
CA PRO A 187 6.24 3.88 29.27
C PRO A 187 4.87 3.25 29.02
N LEU A 188 4.17 3.71 27.97
CA LEU A 188 2.87 3.17 27.58
C LEU A 188 3.00 1.72 27.12
N SER A 189 4.03 1.41 26.34
CA SER A 189 4.28 0.07 25.81
C SER A 189 4.66 -0.91 26.92
N ILE A 190 5.46 -0.46 27.90
CA ILE A 190 5.78 -1.24 29.11
C ILE A 190 4.49 -1.58 29.88
N ASN A 191 3.60 -0.59 30.09
CA ASN A 191 2.35 -0.82 30.81
C ASN A 191 1.42 -1.79 30.07
N ILE A 192 1.25 -1.63 28.75
CA ILE A 192 0.44 -2.54 27.93
C ILE A 192 1.00 -3.97 28.00
N LEU A 193 2.31 -4.12 27.90
CA LEU A 193 2.97 -5.42 27.98
C LEU A 193 2.81 -6.05 29.36
N ALA A 194 2.95 -5.26 30.43
CA ALA A 194 2.70 -5.71 31.79
C ALA A 194 1.25 -6.20 31.97
N ASP A 195 0.28 -5.42 31.50
CA ASP A 195 -1.14 -5.76 31.59
C ASP A 195 -1.46 -7.06 30.84
N VAL A 196 -0.91 -7.25 29.64
CA VAL A 196 -1.08 -8.48 28.86
C VAL A 196 -0.49 -9.68 29.59
N LEU A 197 0.73 -9.57 30.10
CA LEU A 197 1.39 -10.68 30.82
C LEU A 197 0.62 -11.03 32.11
N CYS A 198 0.21 -10.03 32.88
CA CYS A 198 -0.63 -10.21 34.07
C CYS A 198 -1.95 -10.90 33.76
N LYS A 199 -2.63 -10.54 32.65
CA LYS A 199 -3.87 -11.22 32.21
C LYS A 199 -3.69 -12.70 31.94
N HIS A 200 -2.49 -13.11 31.51
CA HIS A 200 -2.15 -14.52 31.29
C HIS A 200 -1.54 -15.20 32.52
N GLY A 201 -1.66 -14.60 33.71
CA GLY A 201 -1.17 -15.16 34.96
C GLY A 201 0.34 -15.09 35.15
N LEU A 202 1.04 -14.33 34.29
CA LEU A 202 2.47 -14.10 34.42
C LEU A 202 2.69 -12.86 35.28
N SER A 203 3.58 -12.95 36.27
CA SER A 203 4.07 -11.80 37.03
C SER A 203 5.43 -11.39 36.48
N PRO A 204 5.49 -10.56 35.42
CA PRO A 204 6.76 -10.19 34.82
C PRO A 204 7.63 -9.41 35.81
N ASP A 205 8.92 -9.73 35.85
CA ASP A 205 9.88 -8.93 36.59
C ASP A 205 9.94 -7.51 35.99
N LYS A 206 10.04 -6.51 36.88
CA LYS A 206 10.14 -5.10 36.52
C LYS A 206 11.36 -4.78 35.66
N SER A 207 12.39 -5.63 35.71
CA SER A 207 13.60 -5.50 34.89
C SER A 207 13.43 -6.00 33.45
N VAL A 208 12.56 -6.99 33.22
CA VAL A 208 12.39 -7.66 31.92
C VAL A 208 11.50 -6.86 30.96
N LEU A 209 10.50 -6.16 31.50
CA LEU A 209 9.55 -5.39 30.67
C LEU A 209 10.23 -4.27 29.85
N PRO A 210 11.12 -3.43 30.41
CA PRO A 210 11.85 -2.43 29.63
C PRO A 210 12.77 -3.06 28.59
N GLU A 211 13.42 -4.18 28.90
CA GLU A 211 14.31 -4.88 27.98
C GLU A 211 13.55 -5.43 26.77
N LEU A 212 12.44 -6.14 27.02
CA LEU A 212 11.59 -6.68 25.96
C LEU A 212 10.98 -5.57 25.10
N THR A 213 10.55 -4.47 25.71
CA THR A 213 10.01 -3.32 24.97
C THR A 213 11.09 -2.64 24.12
N SER A 214 12.31 -2.51 24.65
CA SER A 214 13.46 -1.99 23.90
C SER A 214 13.84 -2.89 22.73
N ALA A 215 13.83 -4.21 22.93
CA ALA A 215 14.06 -5.19 21.87
C ALA A 215 13.00 -5.06 20.75
N LEU A 216 11.72 -4.90 21.13
CA LEU A 216 10.63 -4.70 20.17
C LEU A 216 10.86 -3.43 19.32
N PHE A 217 11.21 -2.31 19.95
CA PHE A 217 11.45 -1.07 19.22
C PHE A 217 12.70 -1.11 18.34
N THR A 218 13.79 -1.71 18.82
CA THR A 218 15.04 -1.85 18.05
C THR A 218 14.92 -2.85 16.91
N SER A 219 14.02 -3.83 17.02
CA SER A 219 13.68 -4.74 15.94
C SER A 219 12.84 -4.10 14.83
N ASN A 220 12.19 -2.96 15.09
CA ASN A 220 11.36 -2.31 14.08
C ASN A 220 12.23 -1.75 12.92
N PRO A 221 12.00 -2.21 11.67
CA PRO A 221 12.82 -1.80 10.52
C PRO A 221 12.80 -0.28 10.26
N ILE A 222 11.65 0.36 10.46
CA ILE A 222 11.49 1.80 10.24
C ILE A 222 12.28 2.56 11.30
N MET A 223 12.16 2.14 12.57
CA MET A 223 12.91 2.76 13.68
C MET A 223 14.41 2.70 13.46
N LYS A 224 14.92 1.54 13.04
CA LYS A 224 16.33 1.37 12.72
C LYS A 224 16.75 2.23 11.52
N ALA A 225 15.91 2.34 10.49
CA ALA A 225 16.24 3.09 9.28
C ALA A 225 16.29 4.60 9.50
N ILE A 226 15.43 5.16 10.35
CA ILE A 226 15.38 6.61 10.61
C ILE A 226 16.19 7.04 11.85
N GLY A 227 16.57 6.10 12.70
CA GLY A 227 17.40 6.35 13.88
C GLY A 227 18.83 6.73 13.53
N LYS A 228 19.63 7.10 14.54
CA LYS A 228 21.02 7.56 14.34
C LYS A 228 21.85 6.54 13.56
N GLY A 229 22.41 6.96 12.43
CA GLY A 229 23.21 6.10 11.55
C GLY A 229 22.38 5.17 10.65
N GLY A 230 21.06 5.26 10.69
CA GLY A 230 20.16 4.54 9.80
C GLY A 230 20.18 5.09 8.37
N SER A 231 19.90 4.23 7.40
CA SER A 231 19.98 4.56 5.96
C SER A 231 19.03 5.65 5.48
N LEU A 232 18.04 6.04 6.29
CA LEU A 232 17.07 7.09 5.97
C LEU A 232 17.14 8.30 6.94
N SER A 233 18.12 8.31 7.84
CA SER A 233 18.16 9.24 8.98
C SER A 233 18.50 10.69 8.63
N THR A 234 19.20 10.92 7.51
CA THR A 234 19.57 12.25 7.04
C THR A 234 19.31 12.39 5.55
N THR A 235 19.16 13.62 5.08
CA THR A 235 19.02 13.93 3.64
C THR A 235 20.08 13.23 2.79
N TYR A 236 21.34 13.29 3.21
CA TYR A 236 22.45 12.62 2.51
C TYR A 236 22.27 11.09 2.45
N LEU A 237 21.96 10.44 3.57
CA LEU A 237 21.79 8.99 3.62
C LEU A 237 20.56 8.53 2.82
N ARG A 238 19.47 9.32 2.84
CA ARG A 238 18.30 9.06 1.99
C ARG A 238 18.66 9.12 0.51
N GLN A 239 19.36 10.16 0.06
CA GLN A 239 19.82 10.27 -1.33
C GLN A 239 20.67 9.07 -1.74
N GLN A 240 21.60 8.63 -0.88
CA GLN A 240 22.40 7.43 -1.11
C GLN A 240 21.51 6.18 -1.25
N TYR A 241 20.58 5.98 -0.31
CA TYR A 241 19.65 4.86 -0.34
C TYR A 241 18.78 4.87 -1.61
N TYR A 242 18.33 6.05 -2.07
CA TYR A 242 17.51 6.17 -3.26
C TYR A 242 18.25 5.74 -4.52
N LYS A 243 19.52 6.14 -4.68
CA LYS A 243 20.35 5.73 -5.82
C LYS A 243 20.48 4.21 -5.88
N GLU A 244 20.79 3.61 -4.73
CA GLU A 244 21.01 2.15 -4.61
C GLU A 244 19.71 1.35 -4.77
N SER A 245 18.59 1.86 -4.28
CA SER A 245 17.33 1.09 -4.18
C SER A 245 16.33 1.35 -5.31
N PHE A 246 16.44 2.49 -6.00
CA PHE A 246 15.49 2.90 -7.04
C PHE A 246 16.14 3.18 -8.40
N ASN A 247 17.46 2.99 -8.54
CA ASN A 247 18.22 3.27 -9.77
C ASN A 247 17.98 4.70 -10.29
N ILE A 248 18.01 5.68 -9.39
CA ILE A 248 17.85 7.09 -9.75
C ILE A 248 19.12 7.58 -10.44
N ASP A 249 18.97 8.14 -11.64
CA ASP A 249 20.05 8.84 -12.32
C ASP A 249 20.07 10.32 -11.92
N GLU A 250 21.20 10.76 -11.36
CA GLU A 250 21.43 12.18 -11.10
C GLU A 250 21.95 12.91 -12.33
N PRO A 251 21.71 14.24 -12.42
CA PRO A 251 22.39 15.09 -13.39
C PRO A 251 23.91 14.93 -13.29
N VAL A 252 24.55 14.84 -14.45
CA VAL A 252 26.02 14.80 -14.56
C VAL A 252 26.53 16.22 -14.65
N GLU A 253 27.45 16.56 -13.75
CA GLU A 253 28.16 17.83 -13.79
C GLU A 253 29.32 17.79 -14.78
N CYS A 254 29.32 18.74 -15.71
CA CYS A 254 30.39 19.01 -16.64
C CYS A 254 31.09 20.31 -16.25
N ILE A 255 32.40 20.24 -16.06
CA ILE A 255 33.22 21.42 -15.81
C ILE A 255 33.48 22.11 -17.16
N LEU A 256 32.83 23.24 -17.40
CA LEU A 256 33.03 24.04 -18.61
C LEU A 256 34.32 24.87 -18.51
N ASN A 257 34.59 25.43 -17.32
CA ASN A 257 35.82 26.14 -17.03
C ASN A 257 36.21 25.95 -15.55
N ALA A 258 37.26 25.15 -15.32
CA ALA A 258 37.77 24.86 -13.98
C ALA A 258 38.39 26.07 -13.27
N ARG A 259 38.88 27.07 -14.02
CA ARG A 259 39.51 28.28 -13.43
C ARG A 259 38.47 29.27 -12.90
N GLU A 260 37.28 29.28 -13.50
CA GLU A 260 36.19 30.19 -13.16
C GLU A 260 35.06 29.48 -12.36
N ASN A 261 35.26 28.21 -11.98
CA ASN A 261 34.22 27.35 -11.38
C ASN A 261 32.89 27.38 -12.16
N LYS A 262 32.96 27.45 -13.49
CA LYS A 262 31.77 27.35 -14.34
C LYS A 262 31.49 25.89 -14.64
N THR A 263 30.38 25.40 -14.09
CA THR A 263 29.90 24.05 -14.33
C THR A 263 28.53 24.08 -14.99
N PHE A 264 28.20 23.01 -15.70
CA PHE A 264 26.92 22.80 -16.35
C PHE A 264 26.44 21.41 -16.00
N GLN A 265 25.17 21.27 -15.64
CA GLN A 265 24.58 19.97 -15.31
C GLN A 265 23.65 19.52 -16.43
N TYR A 266 23.73 18.26 -16.81
CA TYR A 266 22.82 17.67 -17.79
C TYR A 266 22.30 16.32 -17.32
N VAL A 267 21.09 15.96 -17.75
CA VAL A 267 20.50 14.65 -17.48
C VAL A 267 20.84 13.72 -18.66
N PRO A 268 21.54 12.59 -18.45
CA PRO A 268 21.83 11.64 -19.52
C PRO A 268 20.56 10.88 -19.96
N VAL A 269 19.81 11.45 -20.90
CA VAL A 269 18.50 10.93 -21.35
C VAL A 269 18.54 9.46 -21.74
N LEU A 270 19.58 9.01 -22.45
CA LEU A 270 19.71 7.61 -22.85
C LEU A 270 19.87 6.66 -21.66
N LYS A 271 20.63 7.08 -20.64
CA LYS A 271 20.82 6.28 -19.42
C LYS A 271 19.50 6.19 -18.65
N LEU A 272 18.82 7.33 -18.49
CA LEU A 272 17.51 7.41 -17.85
C LEU A 272 16.48 6.51 -18.54
N LEU A 273 16.37 6.61 -19.87
CA LEU A 273 15.47 5.78 -20.65
C LEU A 273 15.80 4.30 -20.54
N ARG A 274 17.09 3.93 -20.57
CA ARG A 274 17.51 2.54 -20.41
C ARG A 274 17.10 1.99 -19.05
N ASN A 275 17.39 2.73 -17.98
CA ASN A 275 17.01 2.34 -16.62
C ASN A 275 15.48 2.25 -16.44
N LEU A 276 14.73 3.16 -17.08
CA LEU A 276 13.27 3.15 -17.06
C LEU A 276 12.69 1.96 -17.84
N LEU A 277 13.26 1.62 -18.99
CA LEU A 277 12.80 0.54 -19.86
C LEU A 277 13.31 -0.84 -19.44
N ASP A 278 14.32 -0.93 -18.57
CA ASP A 278 14.71 -2.18 -17.92
C ASP A 278 13.64 -2.70 -16.96
N ARG A 279 12.67 -1.85 -16.59
CA ARG A 279 11.54 -2.22 -15.76
C ARG A 279 10.39 -2.81 -16.57
N ARG A 280 10.20 -4.13 -16.43
CA ARG A 280 9.10 -4.87 -17.08
C ARG A 280 7.71 -4.24 -16.83
N ASP A 281 7.42 -3.81 -15.61
CA ASP A 281 6.13 -3.22 -15.27
C ASP A 281 5.87 -1.88 -15.99
N VAL A 282 6.93 -1.16 -16.35
CA VAL A 282 6.86 0.07 -17.15
C VAL A 282 6.69 -0.28 -18.62
N VAL A 283 7.48 -1.21 -19.14
CA VAL A 283 7.38 -1.68 -20.53
C VAL A 283 5.98 -2.21 -20.83
N ASP A 284 5.43 -3.07 -19.97
CA ASP A 284 4.10 -3.64 -20.13
C ASP A 284 3.04 -2.53 -20.24
N LYS A 285 3.11 -1.52 -19.38
CA LYS A 285 2.22 -0.35 -19.44
C LYS A 285 2.38 0.46 -20.71
N ILE A 286 3.61 0.67 -21.19
CA ILE A 286 3.87 1.41 -22.44
C ILE A 286 3.26 0.65 -23.62
N VAL A 287 3.48 -0.67 -23.70
CA VAL A 287 2.96 -1.52 -24.76
C VAL A 287 1.43 -1.57 -24.73
N ASP A 288 0.83 -1.76 -23.56
CA ASP A 288 -0.63 -1.81 -23.41
C ASP A 288 -1.28 -0.48 -23.80
N ASN A 289 -0.74 0.66 -23.35
CA ASN A 289 -1.24 1.98 -23.73
C ASN A 289 -1.11 2.23 -25.24
N HIS A 290 0.00 1.82 -25.85
CA HIS A 290 0.21 1.94 -27.30
C HIS A 290 -0.82 1.13 -28.08
N ARG A 291 -1.09 -0.11 -27.67
CA ARG A 291 -2.12 -0.97 -28.28
C ARG A 291 -3.51 -0.34 -28.17
N VAL A 292 -3.87 0.20 -26.99
CA VAL A 292 -5.14 0.89 -26.76
C VAL A 292 -5.27 2.14 -27.65
N GLN A 293 -4.20 2.91 -27.83
CA GLN A 293 -4.22 4.08 -28.71
C GLN A 293 -4.40 3.69 -30.18
N GLN A 294 -3.76 2.61 -30.64
CA GLN A 294 -3.96 2.10 -32.01
C GLN A 294 -5.39 1.60 -32.24
N SER A 295 -5.96 0.84 -31.29
CA SER A 295 -7.35 0.35 -31.40
C SER A 295 -8.37 1.49 -31.27
N SER A 296 -8.11 2.46 -30.39
CA SER A 296 -8.97 3.63 -30.21
C SER A 296 -8.98 4.52 -31.45
N ARG A 297 -7.85 4.71 -32.16
CA ARG A 297 -7.85 5.43 -33.45
C ARG A 297 -8.77 4.80 -34.51
N LEU A 298 -8.93 3.48 -34.49
CA LEU A 298 -9.88 2.77 -35.38
C LEU A 298 -11.34 2.94 -34.94
N MET A 299 -11.61 3.23 -33.66
CA MET A 299 -12.98 3.42 -33.12
C MET A 299 -13.34 4.89 -32.77
N SER A 300 -12.38 5.81 -32.88
CA SER A 300 -12.45 7.23 -32.48
C SER A 300 -13.33 8.10 -33.38
N HIS A 301 -13.89 7.54 -34.45
CA HIS A 301 -14.86 8.24 -35.29
C HIS A 301 -16.21 8.46 -34.60
N LEU A 302 -16.52 7.82 -33.47
CA LEU A 302 -17.87 7.86 -32.90
C LEU A 302 -18.06 8.66 -31.60
N ASN A 303 -17.03 8.96 -30.80
CA ASN A 303 -17.23 9.66 -29.51
C ASN A 303 -15.95 10.37 -28.98
N THR A 304 -15.48 11.41 -29.66
CA THR A 304 -14.37 12.24 -29.13
C THR A 304 -14.75 13.72 -29.09
N TYR A 305 -14.69 14.33 -27.90
CA TYR A 305 -14.75 15.79 -27.73
C TYR A 305 -13.61 16.44 -28.53
N ARG A 306 -13.94 17.42 -29.38
CA ARG A 306 -12.97 18.22 -30.16
C ARG A 306 -12.83 19.60 -29.53
N SER A 307 -11.63 19.95 -29.09
CA SER A 307 -11.19 21.35 -28.93
C SER A 307 -10.93 21.94 -30.34
N PHE A 308 -11.03 23.26 -30.50
CA PHE A 308 -11.04 23.90 -31.83
C PHE A 308 -9.69 23.85 -32.56
N GLU A 309 -8.59 23.57 -31.86
CA GLU A 309 -7.24 23.50 -32.45
C GLU A 309 -6.36 22.33 -31.95
N ASP A 310 -6.80 21.53 -30.97
CA ASP A 310 -5.99 20.44 -30.44
C ASP A 310 -5.88 19.26 -31.41
N GLY A 311 -4.72 19.13 -32.03
CA GLY A 311 -4.25 17.87 -32.63
C GLY A 311 -4.36 17.77 -34.15
N ALA A 312 -4.91 18.75 -34.85
CA ALA A 312 -4.97 18.71 -36.33
C ALA A 312 -3.56 18.64 -36.95
N SER A 313 -2.60 19.38 -36.40
CA SER A 313 -1.19 19.33 -36.79
C SER A 313 -0.50 18.04 -36.32
N PHE A 314 -0.93 17.47 -35.19
CA PHE A 314 -0.40 16.23 -34.65
C PHE A 314 -0.80 15.02 -35.52
N LEU A 315 -2.07 14.97 -35.96
CA LEU A 315 -2.59 13.90 -36.83
C LEU A 315 -1.96 13.93 -38.23
N LYS A 316 -1.70 15.13 -38.78
CA LYS A 316 -1.06 15.31 -40.08
C LYS A 316 0.45 15.02 -40.07
N ASN A 317 1.07 15.03 -38.90
CA ASN A 317 2.50 14.78 -38.78
C ASN A 317 2.75 13.27 -38.67
N ASN A 318 3.24 12.64 -39.73
CA ASN A 318 3.58 11.20 -39.73
C ASN A 318 4.56 10.79 -38.61
N PHE A 319 5.40 11.72 -38.15
CA PHE A 319 6.29 11.47 -37.02
C PHE A 319 5.55 11.47 -35.66
N LEU A 320 4.36 12.05 -35.56
CA LEU A 320 3.58 12.05 -34.32
C LEU A 320 2.38 11.10 -34.39
N SER A 321 1.85 10.87 -35.59
CA SER A 321 0.69 10.02 -35.85
C SER A 321 1.02 8.62 -36.39
N GLY A 322 2.28 8.31 -36.64
CA GLY A 322 2.71 6.99 -37.10
C GLY A 322 2.31 5.83 -36.17
N SER A 323 2.35 4.61 -36.71
CA SER A 323 2.02 3.37 -35.97
C SER A 323 3.13 2.91 -35.03
N GLU A 324 4.37 3.36 -35.27
CA GLU A 324 5.52 3.04 -34.42
C GLU A 324 5.34 3.53 -32.98
N LEU A 325 5.87 2.76 -32.03
CA LEU A 325 5.90 3.14 -30.63
C LEU A 325 6.90 4.29 -30.45
N ARG A 326 6.43 5.39 -29.86
CA ARG A 326 7.22 6.61 -29.65
C ARG A 326 7.11 7.04 -28.19
N ILE A 327 8.22 7.48 -27.62
CA ILE A 327 8.27 8.03 -26.26
C ILE A 327 8.43 9.54 -26.39
N LEU A 328 7.46 10.29 -25.88
CA LEU A 328 7.55 11.74 -25.77
C LEU A 328 8.27 12.10 -24.47
N LEU A 329 9.34 12.88 -24.58
CA LEU A 329 10.05 13.44 -23.44
C LEU A 329 9.65 14.91 -23.29
N THR A 330 9.04 15.24 -22.15
CA THR A 330 8.70 16.61 -21.80
C THR A 330 9.67 17.08 -20.72
N PHE A 331 10.48 18.07 -21.06
CA PHE A 331 11.35 18.74 -20.09
C PHE A 331 10.56 19.87 -19.46
N TYR A 332 10.47 19.86 -18.13
CA TYR A 332 9.88 20.94 -17.36
C TYR A 332 11.01 21.73 -16.72
N VAL A 333 10.97 23.04 -16.87
CA VAL A 333 11.79 23.98 -16.11
C VAL A 333 10.83 24.68 -15.16
N ASP A 334 11.07 24.57 -13.86
CA ASP A 334 10.28 25.29 -12.87
C ASP A 334 10.78 26.74 -12.85
N ASP A 335 10.22 27.57 -13.72
CA ASP A 335 10.60 29.00 -13.87
C ASP A 335 10.05 29.90 -12.74
N PHE A 336 9.57 29.32 -11.63
CA PHE A 336 9.09 30.05 -10.46
C PHE A 336 9.90 29.69 -9.20
N GLU A 337 11.04 30.35 -9.03
CA GLU A 337 11.64 30.66 -7.71
C GLU A 337 11.74 32.17 -7.54
#